data_AF-A0A2M7RTS6-F1
#
_entry.id   AF-A0A2M7RTS6-F1
#
_cell.length_a   1.000
_cell.length_b   1.000
_cell.length_c   1.000
_cell.angle_alpha   90.00
_cell.angle_beta   90.00
_cell.angle_gamma   90.00
#
_symmetry.space_group_name_H-M   'P 1'
#
loop_
_entity.id
_entity.type
_entity.pdbx_description
1 polymer ?
#
loop_
_entity_poly.entity_id
_entity_poly.type
_entity_poly.pdbx_seq_one_letter_code
_entity_poly.pdbx_strand_id
1 'polypeptide(L)'
;SPAWTTDWMSDEALEKLNKYGIAPPVKGSHDKGVLFENGPKIVQCPQCGSKNTVLKSQFGSTACKALYQCKDCLEPFDYFKCI
;
A
#
# COMPACT_ATOMS: atom_id res chain seq x y z
N SER A 1 -4.81 -16.76 20.92
CA SER A 1 -3.76 -16.54 19.90
C SER A 1 -4.00 -15.19 19.26
N PRO A 2 -3.02 -14.27 19.21
CA PRO A 2 -3.23 -12.97 18.58
C PRO A 2 -3.49 -13.15 17.07
N ALA A 3 -4.25 -12.23 16.48
CA ALA A 3 -4.41 -12.16 15.04
C ALA A 3 -3.06 -11.83 14.38
N TRP A 4 -2.78 -12.45 13.23
CA TRP A 4 -1.61 -12.11 12.42
C TRP A 4 -1.71 -10.64 11.98
N THR A 5 -0.61 -9.89 12.09
CA THR A 5 -0.56 -8.46 11.74
C THR A 5 0.62 -8.15 10.84
N THR A 6 0.44 -7.19 9.93
CA THR A 6 1.49 -6.65 9.07
C THR A 6 2.58 -5.91 9.84
N ASP A 7 2.32 -5.54 11.11
CA ASP A 7 3.33 -4.95 12.00
C ASP A 7 4.52 -5.87 12.25
N TRP A 8 4.36 -7.17 12.04
CA TRP A 8 5.43 -8.16 12.16
C TRP A 8 6.34 -8.26 10.93
N MET A 9 6.11 -7.45 9.89
CA MET A 9 7.01 -7.39 8.73
C MET A 9 8.31 -6.66 9.07
N SER A 10 9.44 -7.35 8.90
CA SER A 10 10.77 -6.76 8.99
C SER A 10 10.99 -5.69 7.92
N ASP A 11 11.85 -4.70 8.19
CA ASP A 11 12.22 -3.66 7.21
C ASP A 11 12.77 -4.24 5.90
N GLU A 12 13.47 -5.38 5.96
CA GLU A 12 13.93 -6.08 4.76
C GLU A 12 12.77 -6.58 3.87
N ALA A 13 11.65 -7.00 4.46
CA ALA A 13 10.47 -7.41 3.71
C ALA A 13 9.80 -6.21 3.03
N LEU A 14 9.74 -5.05 3.71
CA LEU A 14 9.23 -3.80 3.14
C LEU A 14 10.10 -3.31 1.98
N GLU A 15 11.42 -3.44 2.11
CA GLU A 15 12.35 -3.06 1.04
C GLU A 15 12.24 -3.99 -0.18
N LYS A 16 12.05 -5.29 0.04
CA LYS A 16 11.77 -6.25 -1.04
C LYS A 16 10.46 -5.94 -1.76
N LEU A 17 9.40 -5.54 -1.04
CA LEU A 17 8.14 -5.11 -1.65
C LEU A 17 8.35 -3.89 -2.56
N ASN A 18 9.05 -2.86 -2.07
CA ASN A 18 9.40 -1.69 -2.85
C ASN A 18 10.18 -2.06 -4.13
N LYS A 19 11.20 -2.92 -4.01
CA LYS A 19 11.98 -3.39 -5.17
C LYS A 19 11.15 -4.19 -6.16
N TYR A 20 10.12 -4.90 -5.69
CA TYR A 20 9.18 -5.61 -6.54
C TYR A 20 8.16 -4.68 -7.22
N GLY A 21 8.16 -3.39 -6.89
CA GLY A 21 7.20 -2.42 -7.43
C GLY A 21 5.85 -2.41 -6.70
N ILE A 22 5.80 -2.98 -5.49
CA ILE A 22 4.61 -2.97 -4.63
C ILE A 22 4.86 -1.98 -3.49
N ALA A 23 3.96 -1.02 -3.34
CA ALA A 23 4.09 -0.04 -2.27
C ALA A 23 3.87 -0.73 -0.90
N PRO A 24 4.83 -0.59 0.03
CA PRO A 24 4.74 -1.23 1.33
C PRO A 24 3.61 -0.63 2.17
N PRO A 25 2.98 -1.43 3.03
CA PRO A 25 2.00 -0.95 4.00
C PRO A 25 2.64 0.03 4.97
N VAL A 26 1.89 1.06 5.38
CA VAL A 26 2.38 2.04 6.36
C VAL A 26 2.35 1.41 7.77
N LYS A 27 3.53 1.23 8.39
CA LYS A 27 3.67 0.73 9.78
C LYS A 27 2.77 1.52 10.74
N GLY A 28 2.04 0.82 11.61
CA GLY A 28 1.11 1.44 12.57
C GLY A 28 -0.24 1.89 11.99
N SER A 29 -0.51 1.69 10.69
CA SER A 29 -1.86 1.81 10.18
C SER A 29 -2.65 0.58 10.62
N HIS A 30 -3.30 0.68 11.79
CA HIS A 30 -4.45 -0.14 12.10
C HIS A 30 -5.56 0.24 11.10
N ASP A 31 -5.42 -0.22 9.86
CA ASP A 31 -6.23 0.14 8.69
C ASP A 31 -7.61 -0.56 8.77
N LYS A 32 -8.31 -0.37 9.90
CA LYS A 32 -9.76 -0.59 9.98
C LYS A 32 -10.52 0.38 9.03
N GLY A 33 -9.82 1.36 8.47
CA GLY A 33 -10.34 2.39 7.55
C GLY A 33 -10.65 1.90 6.13
N VAL A 34 -10.21 0.70 5.72
CA VAL A 34 -10.58 0.14 4.40
C VAL A 34 -12.08 -0.21 4.34
N LEU A 35 -12.73 -0.48 5.47
CA LEU A 35 -14.20 -0.61 5.56
C LEU A 35 -14.92 0.74 5.75
N PHE A 36 -14.19 1.82 6.08
CA PHE A 36 -14.75 3.12 6.46
C PHE A 36 -13.93 4.28 5.90
N GLU A 37 -14.19 4.67 4.64
CA GLU A 37 -13.94 6.00 4.03
C GLU A 37 -12.54 6.65 4.19
N ASN A 38 -11.56 5.97 4.78
CA ASN A 38 -10.26 6.50 5.18
C ASN A 38 -9.16 5.51 4.76
N GLY A 39 -9.04 5.26 3.45
CA GLY A 39 -7.86 4.61 2.90
C GLY A 39 -6.57 5.39 3.22
N PRO A 40 -5.39 4.78 3.05
CA PRO A 40 -4.12 5.42 3.41
C PRO A 40 -3.97 6.75 2.66
N LYS A 41 -3.85 7.84 3.44
CA LYS A 41 -3.91 9.21 2.94
C LYS A 41 -2.80 9.54 1.94
N ILE A 42 -1.64 8.87 2.04
CA ILE A 42 -0.47 9.12 1.21
C ILE A 42 0.30 7.81 1.01
N VAL A 43 0.23 7.23 -0.19
CA VAL A 43 1.06 6.08 -0.58
C VAL A 43 2.21 6.57 -1.47
N GLN A 44 3.43 6.12 -1.20
CA GLN A 44 4.60 6.51 -1.99
C GLN A 44 4.71 5.62 -3.24
N CYS A 45 4.94 6.22 -4.40
CA CYS A 45 5.16 5.49 -5.63
C CYS A 45 6.49 4.72 -5.56
N PRO A 46 6.50 3.40 -5.76
CA PRO A 46 7.72 2.60 -5.69
C PRO A 46 8.67 2.85 -6.87
N GLN A 47 8.18 3.44 -7.97
CA GLN A 47 8.99 3.70 -9.18
C GLN A 47 9.77 5.02 -9.09
N CYS A 48 9.11 6.10 -8.69
CA CYS A 48 9.70 7.45 -8.67
C CYS A 48 9.85 8.05 -7.26
N GLY A 49 9.30 7.41 -6.23
CA GLY A 49 9.28 7.95 -4.87
C GLY A 49 8.31 9.11 -4.65
N SER A 50 7.50 9.52 -5.65
CA SER A 50 6.52 10.59 -5.48
C SER A 50 5.41 10.18 -4.51
N LYS A 51 4.96 11.14 -3.69
CA LYS A 51 3.81 11.00 -2.79
C LYS A 51 2.50 11.42 -3.47
N ASN A 52 2.57 11.94 -4.69
CA ASN A 52 1.42 12.39 -5.45
C ASN A 52 0.76 11.21 -6.17
N THR A 53 0.09 10.35 -5.39
CA THR A 53 -0.56 9.15 -5.88
C THR A 53 -2.06 9.23 -5.63
N VAL A 54 -2.84 8.61 -6.52
CA VAL A 54 -4.30 8.57 -6.41
C VAL A 54 -4.79 7.13 -6.42
N LEU A 55 -5.72 6.85 -5.52
CA LEU A 55 -6.42 5.57 -5.50
C LEU A 55 -7.31 5.48 -6.74
N LYS A 56 -7.09 4.46 -7.56
CA LYS A 56 -7.90 4.18 -8.76
C LYS A 56 -8.97 3.13 -8.46
N SER A 57 -8.61 2.11 -7.67
CA SER A 57 -9.53 1.06 -7.26
C SER A 57 -9.17 0.55 -5.88
N GLN A 58 -10.19 0.35 -5.04
CA GLN A 58 -10.03 -0.29 -3.73
C GLN A 58 -9.62 -1.76 -3.83
N PHE A 59 -9.76 -2.36 -5.02
CA PHE A 59 -9.38 -3.74 -5.33
C PHE A 59 -8.46 -3.75 -6.57
N GLY A 60 -7.22 -4.21 -6.38
CA GLY A 60 -6.23 -4.37 -7.43
C GLY A 60 -6.21 -5.81 -7.96
N SER A 61 -5.01 -6.38 -8.10
CA SER A 61 -4.84 -7.77 -8.56
C SER A 61 -5.41 -8.83 -7.59
N THR A 62 -5.57 -8.48 -6.32
CA THR A 62 -6.22 -9.32 -5.30
C THR A 62 -7.06 -8.48 -4.36
N ALA A 63 -7.99 -9.10 -3.62
CA ALA A 63 -8.86 -8.38 -2.68
C ALA A 63 -8.08 -7.65 -1.57
N CYS A 64 -6.92 -8.16 -1.20
CA CYS A 64 -6.00 -7.56 -0.23
C CYS A 64 -5.12 -6.45 -0.81
N LYS A 65 -5.20 -6.16 -2.11
CA LYS A 65 -4.44 -5.08 -2.77
C LYS A 65 -5.37 -3.97 -3.26
N ALA A 66 -4.89 -2.74 -3.22
CA ALA A 66 -5.51 -1.59 -3.86
C ALA A 66 -4.65 -1.11 -5.04
N LEU A 67 -5.31 -0.62 -6.08
CA LEU A 67 -4.65 -0.09 -7.26
C LEU A 67 -4.49 1.43 -7.12
N TYR A 68 -3.25 1.89 -7.14
CA TYR A 68 -2.89 3.30 -7.16
C TYR A 68 -2.28 3.69 -8.49
N GLN A 69 -2.35 4.97 -8.82
CA GLN A 69 -1.65 5.56 -9.95
C GLN A 69 -0.87 6.78 -9.50
N CYS A 70 0.41 6.86 -9.88
CA CYS A 70 1.22 8.04 -9.64
C CYS A 70 0.82 9.16 -10.61
N LYS A 71 0.76 10.42 -10.16
CA LYS A 71 0.53 11.58 -11.03
C LYS A 71 1.81 12.18 -11.61
N ASP A 72 2.97 11.87 -11.04
CA ASP A 72 4.28 12.33 -11.54
C ASP A 72 4.79 11.45 -12.67
N CYS A 73 4.92 10.15 -12.42
CA CYS A 73 5.43 9.20 -13.43
C CYS A 73 4.31 8.50 -14.21
N LEU A 74 3.04 8.75 -13.89
CA LEU A 74 1.84 8.17 -14.52
C LEU A 74 1.68 6.65 -14.41
N GLU A 75 2.65 5.96 -13.82
CA GLU A 75 2.65 4.50 -13.66
C GLU A 75 1.62 4.03 -12.60
N PRO A 76 0.84 2.99 -12.92
CA PRO A 76 0.00 2.28 -11.95
C PRO A 76 0.84 1.33 -11.09
N PHE A 77 0.45 1.14 -9.83
CA PHE A 77 1.09 0.20 -8.91
C PHE A 77 0.11 -0.37 -7.88
N ASP A 78 0.41 -1.56 -7.37
CA ASP A 78 -0.35 -2.21 -6.32
C ASP A 78 0.15 -1.79 -4.92
N TYR A 79 -0.77 -1.60 -3.99
CA TYR A 79 -0.53 -1.36 -2.57
C TYR A 79 -1.20 -2.45 -1.73
N PHE A 80 -0.47 -3.05 -0.79
CA PHE A 80 -1.07 -4.02 0.14
C PHE A 80 -1.83 -3.31 1.25
N LYS A 81 -3.12 -3.63 1.35
CA LYS A 81 -3.99 -3.17 2.43
C LYS A 81 -3.76 -4.02 3.68
N CYS A 82 -3.55 -3.38 4.82
CA CYS A 82 -3.57 -4.07 6.12
C CYS A 82 -5.03 -4.37 6.50
N ILE A 83 -5.27 -5.55 7.07
CA ILE A 83 -6.52 -5.93 7.76
C ILE A 83 -6.24 -6.12 9.25
#